data_AF-A0A4Q9JWB1-F1
#
_entry.id   AF-A0A4Q9JWB1-F1
#
_cell.length_a   1.000
_cell.length_b   1.000
_cell.length_c   1.000
_cell.angle_alpha   90.00
_cell.angle_beta   90.00
_cell.angle_gamma   90.00
#
_symmetry.space_group_name_H-M   'P 1'
#
loop_
_entity.id
_entity.type
_entity.pdbx_description
1 polymer ?
#
loop_
_entity_poly.entity_id
_entity_poly.type
_entity_poly.pdbx_seq_one_letter_code
_entity_poly.pdbx_strand_id
1 'polypeptide(L)'
;MTRSNKSSFLYQFIFLATIVFVFVLALLFVIFSNHLNSKRNEQVTNLLNGLEILDSKMNQTFEKRFNFVNYDSSVILVKEFENSLINLHNLSIDVSEITDIFKSKVEQLEKFKSANSIAINSKNYLYELNKNILTEYLDNGLKDHAEVPKILKNTNEILTVLATQSILEKTTLDVLRKYINNLKAINIKNEELDLFLKHFQMIVDQIYIMQINSSMYLENTLEAKIIDFKNTVNKKLADARLNSLYFALGIVFVTIILLGLFVLVTLKKVVIPISILEKLSANLAGNEANLKARLDISSKSELGKSAGYINTFIATVENSVLEAIHSAEMSYKNSKLLKNNVSLLEESSNSQNEQIQSVRNITKALDNHIELAHDLAQESITNMQDMSTLMNRVESTLSDLVNLINESNEKEQNIVKNMDYLTQTADNIISITSSIRDIADQTNLLALNAAIEAARAGEHGKGFAVVADEVRQLADKTSKSLVNINTTVQMIVQQINDNKSLMDTIHESMKETSLKTNDLQHELVNSMYKLESSKQSAQTMKDKSAEIKDKMLHLGGNIDKVSELANSVKELSIEINTISEDVLDGASKLSEKLGSFK
;
A
#
# COMPACT_ATOMS: atom_id res chain seq x y z
N MET A 1 -35.53 5.17 -11.17
CA MET A 1 -36.76 5.48 -10.40
C MET A 1 -37.01 4.37 -9.40
N THR A 2 -36.92 4.70 -8.10
CA THR A 2 -37.50 4.08 -6.89
C THR A 2 -36.61 4.49 -5.71
N ARG A 3 -36.76 5.75 -5.26
CA ARG A 3 -36.15 6.22 -4.02
C ARG A 3 -36.78 5.44 -2.86
N SER A 4 -36.13 4.34 -2.50
CA SER A 4 -36.37 3.64 -1.23
C SER A 4 -36.08 4.64 -0.11
N ASN A 5 -37.14 5.24 0.42
CA ASN A 5 -37.15 6.05 1.62
C ASN A 5 -36.85 5.15 2.84
N LYS A 6 -35.65 4.59 2.89
CA LYS A 6 -35.14 3.92 4.09
C LYS A 6 -34.59 5.02 4.97
N SER A 7 -35.35 5.37 6.02
CA SER A 7 -34.85 6.26 7.05
C SER A 7 -33.53 5.70 7.57
N SER A 8 -32.47 6.50 7.42
CA SER A 8 -31.16 6.22 8.00
C SER A 8 -31.32 5.82 9.47
N PHE A 9 -30.49 4.91 9.97
CA PHE A 9 -30.49 4.59 11.41
C PHE A 9 -30.39 5.87 12.26
N LEU A 10 -29.61 6.85 11.78
CA LEU A 10 -29.47 8.17 12.40
C LEU A 10 -30.82 8.90 12.49
N TYR A 11 -31.65 8.82 11.44
CA TYR A 11 -32.98 9.43 11.45
C TYR A 11 -33.93 8.73 12.43
N GLN A 12 -33.89 7.39 12.50
CA GLN A 12 -34.69 6.63 13.47
C GLN A 12 -34.26 6.93 14.92
N PHE A 13 -32.95 7.09 15.14
CA PHE A 13 -32.37 7.46 16.43
C PHE A 13 -32.78 8.87 16.85
N ILE A 14 -32.61 9.87 15.98
CA ILE A 14 -33.02 11.26 16.24
C ILE A 14 -34.53 11.34 16.49
N PHE A 15 -35.33 10.64 15.68
CA PHE A 15 -36.78 10.61 15.85
C PHE A 15 -37.19 10.06 17.22
N LEU A 16 -36.59 8.95 17.65
CA LEU A 16 -36.88 8.34 18.95
C LEU A 16 -36.40 9.20 20.13
N ALA A 17 -35.22 9.83 20.01
CA ALA A 17 -34.70 10.77 21.01
C ALA A 17 -35.62 11.98 21.19
N THR A 18 -36.11 12.56 20.09
CA THR A 18 -37.05 13.69 20.11
C THR A 18 -38.38 13.30 20.79
N ILE A 19 -38.90 12.10 20.53
CA ILE A 19 -40.12 11.61 21.19
C ILE A 19 -39.92 11.51 22.70
N VAL A 20 -38.82 10.91 23.16
CA VAL A 20 -38.51 10.81 24.60
C VAL A 20 -38.40 12.19 25.24
N PHE A 21 -37.74 13.15 24.58
CA PHE A 21 -37.60 14.52 25.06
C PHE A 21 -38.94 15.24 25.23
N VAL A 22 -39.87 15.09 24.27
CA VAL A 22 -41.22 15.67 24.34
C VAL A 22 -42.00 15.11 25.54
N PHE A 23 -41.91 13.81 25.81
CA PHE A 23 -42.58 13.19 26.96
C PHE A 23 -42.00 13.65 28.31
N VAL A 24 -40.69 13.86 28.39
CA VAL A 24 -40.05 14.45 29.59
C VAL A 24 -40.54 15.87 29.85
N LEU A 25 -40.69 16.70 28.81
CA LEU A 25 -41.26 18.04 28.94
C LEU A 25 -42.74 18.00 29.39
N ALA A 26 -43.54 17.08 28.86
CA ALA A 26 -44.93 16.90 29.28
C ALA A 26 -45.05 16.50 30.76
N LEU A 27 -44.13 15.66 31.25
CA LEU A 27 -44.06 15.25 32.64
C LEU A 27 -43.76 16.43 33.58
N LEU A 28 -42.80 17.29 33.20
CA LEU A 28 -42.48 18.51 33.96
C LEU A 28 -43.67 19.46 34.04
N PHE A 29 -44.42 19.62 32.95
CA PHE A 29 -45.64 20.44 32.93
C PHE A 29 -46.71 19.93 33.90
N VAL A 30 -46.93 18.61 33.95
CA VAL A 30 -47.92 18.00 34.86
C VAL A 30 -47.51 18.15 36.33
N ILE A 31 -46.22 17.99 36.65
CA ILE A 31 -45.71 18.21 38.01
C ILE A 31 -45.96 19.66 38.46
N PHE A 32 -45.66 20.63 37.59
CA PHE A 32 -45.86 22.06 37.89
C PHE A 32 -47.34 22.41 38.09
N SER A 33 -48.23 21.89 37.24
CA SER A 33 -49.68 22.09 37.34
C SER A 33 -50.26 21.53 38.64
N ASN A 34 -49.80 20.35 39.07
CA ASN A 34 -50.27 19.73 40.32
C ASN A 34 -49.84 20.53 41.56
N HIS A 35 -48.63 21.12 41.54
CA HIS A 35 -48.15 21.98 42.62
C HIS A 35 -49.02 23.24 42.80
N LEU A 36 -49.40 23.91 41.71
CA LEU A 36 -50.29 25.09 41.75
C LEU A 36 -51.68 24.75 42.30
N ASN A 37 -52.26 23.62 41.89
CA ASN A 37 -53.58 23.18 42.37
C ASN A 37 -53.58 22.81 43.86
N SER A 38 -52.47 22.29 44.40
CA SER A 38 -52.37 21.95 45.83
C SER A 38 -52.56 23.18 46.72
N LYS A 39 -51.93 24.31 46.37
CA LYS A 39 -51.99 25.57 47.14
C LYS A 39 -53.40 26.17 47.15
N ARG A 40 -54.11 26.09 46.02
CA ARG A 40 -55.52 26.52 45.92
C ARG A 40 -56.43 25.68 46.84
N ASN A 41 -56.27 24.36 46.83
CA ASN A 41 -57.12 23.47 47.62
C ASN A 41 -56.92 23.65 49.13
N GLU A 42 -55.71 24.00 49.56
CA GLU A 42 -55.41 24.34 50.96
C GLU A 42 -56.16 25.59 51.42
N GLN A 43 -56.18 26.64 50.59
CA GLN A 43 -56.95 27.87 50.88
C GLN A 43 -58.45 27.61 51.02
N VAL A 44 -59.04 26.80 50.12
CA VAL A 44 -60.46 26.41 50.20
C VAL A 44 -60.77 25.69 51.51
N THR A 45 -59.91 24.74 51.90
CA THR A 45 -60.10 23.94 53.13
C THR A 45 -60.09 24.84 54.39
N ASN A 46 -59.17 25.80 54.45
CA ASN A 46 -59.07 26.73 55.56
C ASN A 46 -60.29 27.66 55.67
N LEU A 47 -60.83 28.14 54.55
CA LEU A 47 -62.04 28.97 54.54
C LEU A 47 -63.28 28.18 55.00
N LEU A 48 -63.42 26.91 54.57
CA LEU A 48 -64.52 26.04 55.01
C LEU A 48 -64.47 25.77 56.53
N ASN A 49 -63.28 25.54 57.08
CA ASN A 49 -63.11 25.43 58.54
C ASN A 49 -63.47 26.73 59.27
N GLY A 50 -63.14 27.88 58.65
CA GLY A 50 -63.50 29.20 59.19
C GLY A 50 -65.00 29.42 59.30
N LEU A 51 -65.79 28.99 58.31
CA LEU A 51 -67.25 29.11 58.34
C LEU A 51 -67.87 28.38 59.54
N GLU A 52 -67.43 27.15 59.82
CA GLU A 52 -67.91 26.35 60.95
C GLU A 52 -67.63 27.05 62.29
N ILE A 53 -66.42 27.60 62.45
CA ILE A 53 -66.03 28.34 63.66
C ILE A 53 -66.85 29.62 63.82
N LEU A 54 -67.06 30.36 62.72
CA LEU A 54 -67.85 31.60 62.73
C LEU A 54 -69.32 31.34 63.07
N ASP A 55 -69.90 30.26 62.55
CA ASP A 55 -71.27 29.84 62.87
C ASP A 55 -71.44 29.52 64.36
N SER A 56 -70.53 28.74 64.92
CA SER A 56 -70.52 28.38 66.34
C SER A 56 -70.42 29.62 67.25
N LYS A 57 -69.58 30.59 66.89
CA LYS A 57 -69.47 31.86 67.62
C LYS A 57 -70.74 32.70 67.53
N MET A 58 -71.42 32.72 66.38
CA MET A 58 -72.72 33.39 66.25
C MET A 58 -73.76 32.75 67.18
N ASN A 59 -73.76 31.42 67.33
CA ASN A 59 -74.67 30.69 68.22
C ASN A 59 -74.58 31.16 69.67
N GLN A 60 -73.38 31.41 70.17
CA GLN A 60 -73.17 31.91 71.54
C GLN A 60 -73.81 33.28 71.82
N THR A 61 -74.16 34.06 70.79
CA THR A 61 -74.84 35.36 70.96
C THR A 61 -76.27 35.16 71.50
N PHE A 62 -76.94 34.06 71.14
CA PHE A 62 -78.32 33.79 71.55
C PHE A 62 -78.46 33.32 73.00
N GLU A 63 -77.37 32.89 73.64
CA GLU A 63 -77.40 32.28 74.99
C GLU A 63 -77.29 33.28 76.15
N LYS A 64 -77.02 34.57 75.88
CA LYS A 64 -76.76 35.57 76.95
C LYS A 64 -78.03 36.27 77.44
N ARG A 65 -78.25 36.18 78.77
CA ARG A 65 -79.35 36.78 79.57
C ARG A 65 -79.56 38.27 79.25
N PHE A 66 -80.78 38.76 79.49
CA PHE A 66 -81.35 40.12 79.31
C PHE A 66 -80.42 41.32 79.60
N ASN A 67 -79.38 41.49 78.78
CA ASN A 67 -78.33 42.48 79.03
C ASN A 67 -77.58 42.89 77.76
N PHE A 68 -78.31 43.34 76.75
CA PHE A 68 -77.69 43.95 75.58
C PHE A 68 -77.63 45.47 75.76
N VAL A 69 -76.44 45.95 76.13
CA VAL A 69 -76.07 47.36 76.00
C VAL A 69 -75.43 47.54 74.62
N ASN A 70 -76.18 48.14 73.69
CA ASN A 70 -75.83 48.85 72.44
C ASN A 70 -74.52 48.63 71.62
N TYR A 71 -73.71 47.57 71.80
CA TYR A 71 -72.64 47.20 70.85
C TYR A 71 -72.47 45.67 70.79
N ASP A 72 -72.95 45.05 69.71
CA ASP A 72 -73.08 43.59 69.59
C ASP A 72 -71.96 42.96 68.75
N SER A 73 -71.23 41.98 69.31
CA SER A 73 -70.18 41.20 68.62
C SER A 73 -70.70 40.41 67.43
N SER A 74 -72.01 40.18 67.33
CA SER A 74 -72.64 39.44 66.24
C SER A 74 -72.49 40.08 64.85
N VAL A 75 -72.43 41.42 64.77
CA VAL A 75 -72.31 42.14 63.48
C VAL A 75 -70.96 41.88 62.81
N ILE A 76 -69.89 41.79 63.60
CA ILE A 76 -68.54 41.47 63.09
C ILE A 76 -68.51 40.03 62.57
N LEU A 77 -69.10 39.10 63.33
CA LEU A 77 -69.15 37.68 62.95
C LEU A 77 -69.93 37.47 61.65
N VAL A 78 -71.05 38.18 61.45
CA VAL A 78 -71.82 38.13 60.20
C VAL A 78 -70.98 38.59 59.01
N LYS A 79 -70.26 39.71 59.15
CA LYS A 79 -69.41 40.26 58.09
C LYS A 79 -68.21 39.35 57.77
N GLU A 80 -67.62 38.72 58.77
CA GLU A 80 -66.54 37.74 58.58
C GLU A 80 -67.03 36.47 57.86
N PHE A 81 -68.27 36.04 58.14
CA PHE A 81 -68.90 34.91 57.47
C PHE A 81 -69.19 35.23 55.99
N GLU A 82 -69.75 36.41 55.69
CA GLU A 82 -69.96 36.87 54.31
C GLU A 82 -68.65 36.95 53.52
N ASN A 83 -67.59 37.51 54.11
CA ASN A 83 -66.28 37.58 53.46
C ASN A 83 -65.71 36.19 53.17
N SER A 84 -65.93 35.22 54.06
CA SER A 84 -65.49 33.84 53.86
C SER A 84 -66.23 33.16 52.70
N LEU A 85 -67.54 33.43 52.54
CA LEU A 85 -68.33 32.97 51.39
C LEU A 85 -67.86 33.61 50.07
N ILE A 86 -67.58 34.91 50.04
CA ILE A 86 -67.06 35.61 48.86
C ILE A 86 -65.72 35.01 48.43
N ASN A 87 -64.82 34.75 49.39
CA ASN A 87 -63.52 34.15 49.09
C ASN A 87 -63.66 32.73 48.54
N LEU A 88 -64.59 31.93 49.06
CA LEU A 88 -64.90 30.61 48.51
C LEU A 88 -65.46 30.71 47.07
N HIS A 89 -66.36 31.65 46.81
CA HIS A 89 -66.89 31.91 45.46
C HIS A 89 -65.78 32.31 44.47
N ASN A 90 -64.86 33.19 44.87
CA ASN A 90 -63.71 33.59 44.05
C ASN A 90 -62.76 32.42 43.75
N LEU A 91 -62.75 31.41 44.61
CA LEU A 91 -62.04 30.14 44.38
C LEU A 91 -62.87 29.11 43.58
N SER A 92 -63.95 29.57 42.94
CA SER A 92 -64.89 28.77 42.13
C SER A 92 -65.60 27.66 42.92
N ILE A 93 -65.81 27.88 44.22
CA ILE A 93 -66.65 27.01 45.04
C ILE A 93 -68.07 27.60 45.06
N ASP A 94 -69.06 26.79 44.67
CA ASP A 94 -70.46 27.19 44.70
C ASP A 94 -70.96 27.27 46.15
N VAL A 95 -71.22 28.48 46.64
CA VAL A 95 -71.66 28.77 48.02
C VAL A 95 -73.12 29.19 48.10
N SER A 96 -73.89 29.06 47.01
CA SER A 96 -75.27 29.55 46.89
C SER A 96 -76.17 29.07 48.02
N GLU A 97 -76.23 27.75 48.25
CA GLU A 97 -77.06 27.14 49.29
C GLU A 97 -76.69 27.63 50.71
N ILE A 98 -75.40 27.68 51.05
CA ILE A 98 -74.95 28.16 52.37
C ILE A 98 -75.25 29.64 52.56
N THR A 99 -75.10 30.43 51.49
CA THR A 99 -75.40 31.87 51.50
C THR A 99 -76.88 32.13 51.80
N ASP A 100 -77.77 31.36 51.17
CA ASP A 100 -79.22 31.53 51.36
C ASP A 100 -79.66 31.16 52.78
N ILE A 101 -79.15 30.06 53.32
CA ILE A 101 -79.45 29.65 54.71
C ILE A 101 -78.87 30.64 55.71
N PHE A 102 -77.64 31.11 55.47
CA PHE A 102 -77.00 32.13 56.29
C PHE A 102 -77.81 33.44 56.34
N LYS A 103 -78.33 33.93 55.20
CA LYS A 103 -79.20 35.12 55.18
C LYS A 103 -80.45 34.95 56.03
N SER A 104 -81.09 33.78 55.97
CA SER A 104 -82.26 33.50 56.82
C SER A 104 -81.90 33.53 58.32
N LYS A 105 -80.73 33.01 58.68
CA LYS A 105 -80.20 33.06 60.06
C LYS A 105 -79.91 34.49 60.52
N VAL A 106 -79.36 35.33 59.66
CA VAL A 106 -79.13 36.77 59.94
C VAL A 106 -80.46 37.49 60.17
N GLU A 107 -81.51 37.20 59.39
CA GLU A 107 -82.84 37.80 59.58
C GLU A 107 -83.45 37.44 60.94
N GLN A 108 -83.31 36.19 61.37
CA GLN A 108 -83.77 35.75 62.70
C GLN A 108 -82.99 36.41 63.83
N LEU A 109 -81.67 36.55 63.68
CA LEU A 109 -80.81 37.27 64.63
C LEU A 109 -81.25 38.73 64.79
N GLU A 110 -81.58 39.42 63.69
CA GLU A 110 -82.07 40.79 63.75
C GLU A 110 -83.44 40.90 64.43
N LYS A 111 -84.36 39.96 64.19
CA LYS A 111 -85.65 39.89 64.91
C LYS A 111 -85.46 39.66 66.41
N PHE A 112 -84.54 38.77 66.79
CA PHE A 112 -84.18 38.52 68.18
C PHE A 112 -83.60 39.77 68.86
N LYS A 113 -82.65 40.45 68.20
CA LYS A 113 -82.04 41.69 68.70
C LYS A 113 -83.06 42.81 68.88
N SER A 114 -83.95 42.98 67.90
CA SER A 114 -85.02 43.98 67.96
C SER A 114 -85.95 43.72 69.15
N ALA A 115 -86.44 42.48 69.30
CA ALA A 115 -87.32 42.12 70.40
C ALA A 115 -86.68 42.34 71.78
N ASN A 116 -85.42 41.95 71.91
CA ASN A 116 -84.64 42.15 73.12
C ASN A 116 -84.46 43.63 73.49
N SER A 117 -84.15 44.49 72.51
CA SER A 117 -84.03 45.94 72.73
C SER A 117 -85.34 46.54 73.25
N ILE A 118 -86.47 46.16 72.63
CA ILE A 118 -87.81 46.61 73.05
C ILE A 118 -88.14 46.13 74.48
N ALA A 119 -87.79 44.89 74.80
CA ALA A 119 -88.05 44.30 76.11
C ALA A 119 -87.20 44.94 77.22
N ILE A 120 -85.94 45.27 76.94
CA ILE A 120 -85.06 45.99 77.88
C ILE A 120 -85.59 47.40 78.18
N ASN A 121 -85.96 48.15 77.15
CA ASN A 121 -86.50 49.50 77.33
C ASN A 121 -87.79 49.48 78.16
N SER A 122 -88.67 48.51 77.90
CA SER A 122 -89.90 48.32 78.68
C SER A 122 -89.61 47.87 80.11
N LYS A 123 -88.59 47.04 80.33
CA LYS A 123 -88.15 46.61 81.67
C LYS A 123 -87.71 47.80 82.52
N ASN A 124 -86.89 48.69 81.96
CA ASN A 124 -86.45 49.89 82.65
C ASN A 124 -87.64 50.78 83.02
N TYR A 125 -88.61 50.90 82.12
CA TYR A 125 -89.84 51.65 82.38
C TYR A 125 -90.68 51.02 83.50
N LEU A 126 -90.79 49.67 83.57
CA LEU A 126 -91.49 48.99 84.67
C LEU A 126 -90.88 49.28 86.05
N TYR A 127 -89.55 49.42 86.15
CA TYR A 127 -88.90 49.78 87.41
C TYR A 127 -89.32 51.17 87.88
N GLU A 128 -89.38 52.15 86.96
CA GLU A 128 -89.86 53.51 87.28
C GLU A 128 -91.35 53.51 87.62
N LEU A 129 -92.19 52.81 86.85
CA LEU A 129 -93.63 52.68 87.15
C LEU A 129 -93.87 52.02 88.51
N ASN A 130 -93.15 50.95 88.86
CA ASN A 130 -93.30 50.32 90.17
C ASN A 130 -92.92 51.27 91.32
N LYS A 131 -91.93 52.14 91.12
CA LYS A 131 -91.55 53.18 92.08
C LYS A 131 -92.63 54.25 92.21
N ASN A 132 -93.24 54.67 91.11
CA ASN A 132 -94.36 55.61 91.12
C ASN A 132 -95.57 55.02 91.86
N ILE A 133 -95.94 53.77 91.54
CA ILE A 133 -96.99 53.00 92.24
C ILE A 133 -96.71 52.98 93.75
N LEU A 134 -95.47 52.70 94.17
CA LEU A 134 -95.07 52.71 95.59
C LEU A 134 -95.24 54.09 96.25
N THR A 135 -94.90 55.15 95.53
CA THR A 135 -94.96 56.54 96.02
C THR A 135 -96.40 57.00 96.17
N GLU A 136 -97.24 56.73 95.16
CA GLU A 136 -98.67 57.06 95.17
C GLU A 136 -99.40 56.37 96.34
N TYR A 137 -99.00 55.13 96.68
CA TYR A 137 -99.54 54.43 97.84
C TYR A 137 -99.09 55.01 99.19
N LEU A 138 -97.88 55.55 99.30
CA LEU A 138 -97.35 56.06 100.56
C LEU A 138 -97.94 57.43 100.94
N ASP A 139 -98.22 58.29 99.96
CA ASP A 139 -98.60 59.70 100.19
C ASP A 139 -100.12 59.97 100.17
N ASN A 140 -100.94 59.23 99.40
CA ASN A 140 -102.38 59.54 99.20
C ASN A 140 -103.38 58.77 100.08
N GLY A 141 -102.96 58.26 101.26
CA GLY A 141 -103.88 57.72 102.27
C GLY A 141 -104.56 56.37 101.95
N LEU A 142 -104.14 55.67 100.89
CA LEU A 142 -104.64 54.33 100.48
C LEU A 142 -104.05 53.16 101.30
N LYS A 143 -103.39 53.42 102.44
CA LYS A 143 -102.68 52.41 103.26
C LYS A 143 -103.57 51.29 103.80
N ASP A 144 -104.86 51.54 104.01
CA ASP A 144 -105.79 50.57 104.62
C ASP A 144 -106.62 49.75 103.61
N HIS A 145 -106.33 49.84 102.29
CA HIS A 145 -107.06 49.08 101.27
C HIS A 145 -106.53 47.64 101.17
N ALA A 146 -107.39 46.65 101.45
CA ALA A 146 -107.02 45.24 101.65
C ALA A 146 -106.26 44.56 100.49
N GLU A 147 -106.27 45.14 99.29
CA GLU A 147 -105.64 44.57 98.07
C GLU A 147 -104.27 45.18 97.72
N VAL A 148 -103.86 46.32 98.32
CA VAL A 148 -102.59 47.01 98.01
C VAL A 148 -101.34 46.15 98.30
N PRO A 149 -101.24 45.41 99.42
CA PRO A 149 -100.10 44.54 99.67
C PRO A 149 -99.93 43.44 98.61
N LYS A 150 -101.05 42.98 98.01
CA LYS A 150 -101.01 41.99 96.93
C LYS A 150 -100.47 42.58 95.62
N ILE A 151 -100.79 43.85 95.31
CA ILE A 151 -100.25 44.54 94.13
C ILE A 151 -98.73 44.66 94.27
N LEU A 152 -98.25 45.24 95.37
CA LEU A 152 -96.80 45.42 95.62
C LEU A 152 -96.03 44.10 95.64
N LYS A 153 -96.63 43.04 96.19
CA LYS A 153 -96.03 41.71 96.15
C LYS A 153 -95.91 41.20 94.71
N ASN A 154 -96.99 41.27 93.92
CA ASN A 154 -96.95 40.78 92.53
C ASN A 154 -96.04 41.62 91.64
N THR A 155 -96.05 42.96 91.75
CA THR A 155 -95.17 43.82 90.93
C THR A 155 -93.69 43.59 91.28
N ASN A 156 -93.34 43.42 92.56
CA ASN A 156 -91.98 43.06 92.96
C ASN A 156 -91.58 41.64 92.55
N GLU A 157 -92.48 40.65 92.62
CA GLU A 157 -92.21 39.30 92.13
C GLU A 157 -91.95 39.31 90.61
N ILE A 158 -92.70 40.10 89.84
CA ILE A 158 -92.47 40.30 88.40
C ILE A 158 -91.09 40.87 88.13
N LEU A 159 -90.71 41.96 88.80
CA LEU A 159 -89.40 42.57 88.64
C LEU A 159 -88.28 41.61 89.05
N THR A 160 -88.50 40.80 90.09
CA THR A 160 -87.55 39.78 90.53
C THR A 160 -87.35 38.72 89.46
N VAL A 161 -88.43 38.19 88.86
CA VAL A 161 -88.31 37.22 87.76
C VAL A 161 -87.60 37.83 86.56
N LEU A 162 -87.95 39.06 86.18
CA LEU A 162 -87.29 39.78 85.07
C LEU A 162 -85.81 40.12 85.35
N ALA A 163 -85.39 40.16 86.62
CA ALA A 163 -84.00 40.39 87.00
C ALA A 163 -83.17 39.10 87.14
N THR A 164 -83.79 38.01 87.60
CA THR A 164 -83.04 36.84 88.11
C THR A 164 -83.18 35.59 87.24
N GLN A 165 -84.32 35.37 86.59
CA GLN A 165 -84.56 34.16 85.80
C GLN A 165 -84.04 34.32 84.38
N SER A 166 -83.59 33.21 83.78
CA SER A 166 -83.29 33.20 82.35
C SER A 166 -84.59 33.28 81.59
N ILE A 167 -84.77 34.39 80.88
CA ILE A 167 -85.99 34.68 80.15
C ILE A 167 -86.15 33.79 78.91
N LEU A 168 -85.08 33.10 78.49
CA LEU A 168 -85.10 32.08 77.44
C LEU A 168 -85.61 30.71 77.93
N GLU A 169 -85.73 30.50 79.25
CA GLU A 169 -86.37 29.28 79.77
C GLU A 169 -87.87 29.32 79.50
N LYS A 170 -88.39 28.25 78.88
CA LYS A 170 -89.80 28.14 78.50
C LYS A 170 -90.75 28.33 79.69
N THR A 171 -90.34 27.86 80.87
CA THR A 171 -91.06 28.02 82.14
C THR A 171 -91.18 29.47 82.60
N THR A 172 -90.23 30.34 82.25
CA THR A 172 -90.24 31.75 82.64
C THR A 172 -91.42 32.48 82.03
N LEU A 173 -91.76 32.21 80.76
CA LEU A 173 -92.91 32.82 80.09
C LEU A 173 -94.22 32.42 80.78
N ASP A 174 -94.36 31.15 81.17
CA ASP A 174 -95.54 30.65 81.88
C ASP A 174 -95.69 31.31 83.26
N VAL A 175 -94.57 31.48 83.98
CA VAL A 175 -94.52 32.18 85.27
C VAL A 175 -94.91 33.66 85.10
N LEU A 176 -94.34 34.37 84.13
CA LEU A 176 -94.65 35.79 83.88
C LEU A 176 -96.12 35.99 83.47
N ARG A 177 -96.67 35.11 82.62
CA ARG A 177 -98.10 35.13 82.25
C ARG A 177 -99.01 34.90 83.45
N LYS A 178 -98.65 33.99 84.35
CA LYS A 178 -99.37 33.77 85.60
C LYS A 178 -99.39 35.04 86.44
N TYR A 179 -98.27 35.75 86.56
CA TYR A 179 -98.20 37.01 87.29
C TYR A 179 -99.01 38.15 86.65
N ILE A 180 -99.01 38.26 85.32
CA ILE A 180 -99.90 39.19 84.60
C ILE A 180 -101.36 38.94 84.99
N ASN A 181 -101.78 37.66 84.96
CA ASN A 181 -103.16 37.30 85.22
C ASN A 181 -103.56 37.56 86.69
N ASN A 182 -102.64 37.29 87.63
CA ASN A 182 -102.85 37.61 89.04
C ASN A 182 -103.06 39.12 89.26
N LEU A 183 -102.26 39.99 88.63
CA LEU A 183 -102.42 41.43 88.74
C LEU A 183 -103.72 41.93 88.07
N LYS A 184 -104.05 41.40 86.88
CA LYS A 184 -105.29 41.77 86.17
C LYS A 184 -106.58 41.42 86.95
N ALA A 185 -106.52 40.41 87.83
CA ALA A 185 -107.67 40.02 88.64
C ALA A 185 -108.01 41.02 89.77
N ILE A 186 -107.10 41.95 90.09
CA ILE A 186 -107.29 42.94 91.15
C ILE A 186 -108.08 44.13 90.60
N ASN A 187 -109.33 44.30 91.03
CA ASN A 187 -110.26 45.30 90.49
C ASN A 187 -110.07 46.69 91.16
N ILE A 188 -108.93 47.34 90.91
CA ILE A 188 -108.62 48.70 91.37
C ILE A 188 -108.29 49.57 90.15
N LYS A 189 -108.97 50.72 90.00
CA LYS A 189 -108.67 51.70 88.96
C LYS A 189 -107.48 52.57 89.37
N ASN A 190 -106.29 52.28 88.86
CA ASN A 190 -105.06 53.06 89.01
C ASN A 190 -104.32 53.14 87.66
N GLU A 191 -104.00 54.35 87.21
CA GLU A 191 -103.46 54.60 85.86
C GLU A 191 -102.01 54.08 85.71
N GLU A 192 -101.19 54.21 86.75
CA GLU A 192 -99.82 53.71 86.80
C GLU A 192 -99.76 52.18 86.76
N LEU A 193 -100.69 51.49 87.45
CA LEU A 193 -100.81 50.04 87.40
C LEU A 193 -101.25 49.53 86.02
N ASP A 194 -102.16 50.26 85.36
CA ASP A 194 -102.59 49.94 83.99
C ASP A 194 -101.42 50.11 83.00
N LEU A 195 -100.59 51.14 83.18
CA LEU A 195 -99.37 51.34 82.41
C LEU A 195 -98.35 50.23 82.69
N PHE A 196 -98.17 49.84 83.95
CA PHE A 196 -97.30 48.73 84.35
C PHE A 196 -97.75 47.43 83.68
N LEU A 197 -99.05 47.13 83.68
CA LEU A 197 -99.60 45.96 83.01
C LEU A 197 -99.36 45.98 81.48
N LYS A 198 -99.48 47.14 80.83
CA LYS A 198 -99.18 47.28 79.39
C LYS A 198 -97.70 47.03 79.08
N HIS A 199 -96.80 47.69 79.79
CA HIS A 199 -95.36 47.50 79.59
C HIS A 199 -94.92 46.08 79.94
N PHE A 200 -95.54 45.47 80.94
CA PHE A 200 -95.24 44.10 81.30
C PHE A 200 -95.76 43.09 80.27
N GLN A 201 -96.97 43.29 79.74
CA GLN A 201 -97.47 42.51 78.61
C GLN A 201 -96.55 42.63 77.40
N MET A 202 -96.09 43.85 77.09
CA MET A 202 -95.14 44.10 76.00
C MET A 202 -93.83 43.33 76.21
N ILE A 203 -93.29 43.28 77.43
CA ILE A 203 -92.13 42.44 77.74
C ILE A 203 -92.44 40.98 77.51
N VAL A 204 -93.56 40.44 78.02
CA VAL A 204 -93.93 39.04 77.83
C VAL A 204 -94.04 38.68 76.34
N ASP A 205 -94.60 39.57 75.52
CA ASP A 205 -94.72 39.35 74.08
C ASP A 205 -93.35 39.38 73.38
N GLN A 206 -92.45 40.29 73.77
CA GLN A 206 -91.09 40.31 73.22
C GLN A 206 -90.26 39.11 73.68
N ILE A 207 -90.46 38.63 74.92
CA ILE A 207 -89.84 37.40 75.41
C ILE A 207 -90.27 36.21 74.57
N TYR A 208 -91.55 36.13 74.22
CA TYR A 208 -92.05 35.09 73.33
C TYR A 208 -91.40 35.16 71.94
N ILE A 209 -91.25 36.36 71.37
CA ILE A 209 -90.55 36.56 70.09
C ILE A 209 -89.08 36.13 70.21
N MET A 210 -88.40 36.48 71.30
CA MET A 210 -87.03 36.04 71.56
C MET A 210 -86.93 34.52 71.69
N GLN A 211 -87.85 33.88 72.44
CA GLN A 211 -87.87 32.43 72.61
C GLN A 211 -88.11 31.71 71.27
N ILE A 212 -89.05 32.17 70.44
CA ILE A 212 -89.29 31.57 69.12
C ILE A 212 -88.07 31.70 68.22
N ASN A 213 -87.51 32.90 68.11
CA ASN A 213 -86.37 33.12 67.22
C ASN A 213 -85.12 32.41 67.75
N SER A 214 -84.97 32.25 69.06
CA SER A 214 -83.90 31.43 69.66
C SER A 214 -84.14 29.93 69.49
N SER A 215 -85.38 29.44 69.58
CA SER A 215 -85.69 28.01 69.40
C SER A 215 -85.65 27.58 67.93
N MET A 216 -86.15 28.40 67.01
CA MET A 216 -85.99 28.18 65.56
C MET A 216 -84.52 28.20 65.14
N TYR A 217 -83.69 28.89 65.92
CA TYR A 217 -82.26 29.02 65.69
C TYR A 217 -81.45 27.85 66.27
N LEU A 218 -81.81 27.40 67.48
CA LEU A 218 -81.16 26.26 68.16
C LEU A 218 -81.52 24.92 67.51
N GLU A 219 -82.51 24.88 66.61
CA GLU A 219 -82.64 23.80 65.64
C GLU A 219 -81.51 23.92 64.60
N ASN A 220 -80.46 23.13 64.81
CA ASN A 220 -79.14 23.07 64.16
C ASN A 220 -79.08 22.98 62.61
N THR A 221 -79.81 23.82 61.88
CA THR A 221 -79.97 23.73 60.41
C THR A 221 -78.77 24.24 59.62
N LEU A 222 -78.17 25.39 59.99
CA LEU A 222 -77.02 25.95 59.28
C LEU A 222 -75.72 25.18 59.57
N GLU A 223 -75.44 24.83 60.82
CA GLU A 223 -74.23 24.08 61.21
C GLU A 223 -74.16 22.73 60.47
N ALA A 224 -75.26 21.96 60.49
CA ALA A 224 -75.34 20.69 59.78
C ALA A 224 -75.09 20.85 58.26
N LYS A 225 -75.58 21.94 57.67
CA LYS A 225 -75.39 22.25 56.24
C LYS A 225 -73.96 22.70 55.94
N ILE A 226 -73.33 23.49 56.80
CA ILE A 226 -71.91 23.86 56.65
C ILE A 226 -71.03 22.60 56.72
N ILE A 227 -71.30 21.69 57.64
CA ILE A 227 -70.55 20.43 57.77
C ILE A 227 -70.73 19.55 56.53
N ASP A 228 -71.97 19.38 56.05
CA ASP A 228 -72.25 18.60 54.83
C ASP A 228 -71.60 19.23 53.58
N PHE A 229 -71.68 20.56 53.46
CA PHE A 229 -71.04 21.32 52.38
C PHE A 229 -69.52 21.18 52.42
N LYS A 230 -68.90 21.34 53.60
CA LYS A 230 -67.47 21.14 53.83
C LYS A 230 -67.04 19.73 53.42
N ASN A 231 -67.79 18.70 53.83
CA ASN A 231 -67.50 17.31 53.49
C ASN A 231 -67.61 17.08 51.97
N THR A 232 -68.64 17.65 51.32
CA THR A 232 -68.85 17.54 49.88
C THR A 232 -67.73 18.20 49.08
N VAL A 233 -67.34 19.42 49.45
CA VAL A 233 -66.25 20.15 48.79
C VAL A 233 -64.91 19.43 49.03
N ASN A 234 -64.61 19.00 50.25
CA ASN A 234 -63.39 18.26 50.56
C ASN A 234 -63.29 16.94 49.79
N LYS A 235 -64.41 16.23 49.61
CA LYS A 235 -64.47 15.01 48.79
C LYS A 235 -64.17 15.30 47.32
N LYS A 236 -64.79 16.33 46.73
CA LYS A 236 -64.50 16.75 45.34
C LYS A 236 -63.02 17.14 45.16
N LEU A 237 -62.43 17.83 46.13
CA LEU A 237 -61.01 18.21 46.10
C LEU A 237 -60.08 16.98 46.21
N ALA A 238 -60.45 15.96 46.99
CA ALA A 238 -59.71 14.71 47.11
C ALA A 238 -59.76 13.87 45.81
N ASP A 239 -60.93 13.75 45.20
CA ASP A 239 -61.12 13.04 43.93
C ASP A 239 -60.32 13.71 42.79
N ALA A 240 -60.32 15.05 42.74
CA ALA A 240 -59.53 15.81 41.78
C ALA A 240 -58.01 15.59 41.96
N ARG A 241 -57.53 15.49 43.21
CA ARG A 241 -56.13 15.17 43.52
C ARG A 241 -55.76 13.75 43.06
N LEU A 242 -56.62 12.76 43.31
CA LEU A 242 -56.40 11.37 42.88
C LEU A 242 -56.34 11.24 41.35
N ASN A 243 -57.26 11.88 40.62
CA ASN A 243 -57.25 11.85 39.15
C ASN A 243 -55.99 12.52 38.57
N SER A 244 -55.55 13.65 39.14
CA SER A 244 -54.28 14.29 38.73
C SER A 244 -53.06 13.40 39.01
N LEU A 245 -53.08 12.62 40.09
CA LEU A 245 -52.00 11.72 40.44
C LEU A 245 -51.94 10.50 39.50
N TYR A 246 -53.08 9.90 39.17
CA TYR A 246 -53.14 8.81 38.19
C TYR A 246 -52.70 9.23 36.79
N PHE A 247 -53.09 10.43 36.34
CA PHE A 247 -52.64 10.99 35.07
C PHE A 247 -51.13 11.21 35.04
N ALA A 248 -50.55 11.74 36.12
CA ALA A 248 -49.10 11.91 36.26
C ALA A 248 -48.35 10.57 36.24
N LEU A 249 -48.83 9.56 36.98
CA LEU A 249 -48.24 8.21 36.98
C LEU A 249 -48.29 7.55 35.60
N GLY A 250 -49.36 7.75 34.84
CA GLY A 250 -49.48 7.26 33.46
C GLY A 250 -48.40 7.83 32.55
N ILE A 251 -48.13 9.14 32.62
CA ILE A 251 -47.07 9.78 31.83
C ILE A 251 -45.69 9.28 32.27
N VAL A 252 -45.43 9.14 33.57
CA VAL A 252 -44.17 8.57 34.10
C VAL A 252 -43.92 7.19 33.51
N PHE A 253 -44.93 6.30 33.57
CA PHE A 253 -44.82 4.93 33.09
C PHE A 253 -44.51 4.84 31.59
N VAL A 254 -45.21 5.62 30.75
CA VAL A 254 -44.96 5.68 29.30
C VAL A 254 -43.55 6.21 29.01
N THR A 255 -43.11 7.22 29.76
CA THR A 255 -41.77 7.81 29.57
C THR A 255 -40.67 6.80 29.90
N ILE A 256 -40.83 6.00 30.97
CA ILE A 256 -39.88 4.93 31.33
C ILE A 256 -39.81 3.85 30.23
N ILE A 257 -40.95 3.43 29.67
CA ILE A 257 -40.99 2.45 28.58
C ILE A 257 -40.26 2.98 27.34
N LEU A 258 -40.55 4.22 26.94
CA LEU A 258 -39.90 4.85 25.79
C LEU A 258 -38.39 5.01 26.00
N LEU A 259 -37.96 5.36 27.21
CA LEU A 259 -36.55 5.45 27.57
C LEU A 259 -35.86 4.07 27.51
N GLY A 260 -36.49 3.03 28.06
CA GLY A 260 -35.97 1.67 28.01
C GLY A 260 -35.83 1.16 26.57
N LEU A 261 -36.83 1.41 25.73
CA LEU A 261 -36.81 1.05 24.31
C LEU A 261 -35.73 1.82 23.54
N PHE A 262 -35.54 3.11 23.83
CA PHE A 262 -34.46 3.92 23.28
C PHE A 262 -33.07 3.37 23.63
N VAL A 263 -32.84 2.99 24.89
CA VAL A 263 -31.57 2.40 25.34
C VAL A 263 -31.31 1.06 24.65
N LEU A 264 -32.31 0.17 24.57
CA LEU A 264 -32.18 -1.16 23.95
C LEU A 264 -31.82 -1.07 22.47
N VAL A 265 -32.47 -0.17 21.72
CA VAL A 265 -32.20 0.06 20.30
C VAL A 265 -30.78 0.61 20.10
N THR A 266 -30.35 1.53 20.96
CA THR A 266 -29.01 2.15 20.88
C THR A 266 -27.91 1.13 21.15
N LEU A 267 -28.05 0.31 22.20
CA LEU A 267 -27.08 -0.75 22.52
C LEU A 267 -26.92 -1.75 21.38
N LYS A 268 -28.04 -2.25 20.84
CA LYS A 268 -28.03 -3.30 19.83
C LYS A 268 -27.57 -2.83 18.45
N LYS A 269 -27.94 -1.61 18.03
CA LYS A 269 -27.65 -1.13 16.68
C LYS A 269 -26.40 -0.24 16.55
N VAL A 270 -25.86 0.27 17.67
CA VAL A 270 -24.69 1.17 17.66
C VAL A 270 -23.53 0.59 18.45
N VAL A 271 -23.72 0.34 19.74
CA VAL A 271 -22.63 0.01 20.67
C VAL A 271 -21.97 -1.33 20.33
N ILE A 272 -22.77 -2.37 20.07
CA ILE A 272 -22.23 -3.70 19.72
C ILE A 272 -21.40 -3.68 18.42
N PRO A 273 -21.90 -3.14 17.28
CA PRO A 273 -21.09 -3.05 16.06
C PRO A 273 -19.82 -2.21 16.21
N ILE A 274 -19.82 -1.16 17.03
CA ILE A 274 -18.63 -0.34 17.29
C ILE A 274 -17.57 -1.16 18.07
N SER A 275 -17.97 -1.95 19.07
CA SER A 275 -17.03 -2.80 19.81
C SER A 275 -16.43 -3.92 18.94
N ILE A 276 -17.17 -4.43 17.95
CA ILE A 276 -16.64 -5.38 16.96
C ILE A 276 -15.60 -4.69 16.06
N LEU A 277 -15.88 -3.47 15.60
CA LEU A 277 -14.91 -2.66 14.85
C LEU A 277 -13.64 -2.39 15.67
N GLU A 278 -13.77 -2.05 16.95
CA GLU A 278 -12.66 -1.81 17.87
C GLU A 278 -11.77 -3.06 18.01
N LYS A 279 -12.37 -4.22 18.30
CA LYS A 279 -11.63 -5.49 18.45
C LYS A 279 -10.89 -5.88 17.19
N LEU A 280 -11.52 -5.72 16.02
CA LEU A 280 -10.83 -6.00 14.76
C LEU A 280 -9.71 -5.00 14.49
N SER A 281 -9.94 -3.71 14.73
CA SER A 281 -8.92 -2.68 14.55
C SER A 281 -7.72 -2.91 15.48
N ALA A 282 -7.97 -3.35 16.72
CA ALA A 282 -6.92 -3.73 17.66
C ALA A 282 -6.17 -5.00 17.21
N ASN A 283 -6.87 -5.97 16.62
CA ASN A 283 -6.25 -7.17 16.06
C ASN A 283 -5.38 -6.86 14.83
N LEU A 284 -5.83 -5.95 13.96
CA LEU A 284 -5.08 -5.46 12.79
C LEU A 284 -3.88 -4.58 13.18
N ALA A 285 -3.98 -3.83 14.29
CA ALA A 285 -2.90 -3.00 14.82
C ALA A 285 -1.90 -3.77 15.70
N GLY A 286 -2.22 -5.02 16.06
CA GLY A 286 -1.35 -5.89 16.83
C GLY A 286 -0.20 -6.46 15.99
N ASN A 287 0.82 -7.02 16.66
CA ASN A 287 2.02 -7.56 16.01
C ASN A 287 1.75 -8.72 15.01
N GLU A 288 0.61 -9.41 15.14
CA GLU A 288 0.21 -10.52 14.26
C GLU A 288 -0.63 -10.06 13.05
N ALA A 289 -1.22 -8.86 13.11
CA ALA A 289 -1.99 -8.21 12.04
C ALA A 289 -2.78 -9.20 11.14
N ASN A 290 -3.62 -10.04 11.75
CA ASN A 290 -4.27 -11.16 11.05
C ASN A 290 -5.22 -10.67 9.93
N LEU A 291 -4.75 -10.81 8.69
CA LEU A 291 -5.46 -10.34 7.51
C LEU A 291 -6.59 -11.27 7.06
N LYS A 292 -6.88 -12.38 7.76
CA LYS A 292 -8.03 -13.26 7.46
C LYS A 292 -9.29 -12.84 8.20
N ALA A 293 -9.17 -12.00 9.22
CA ALA A 293 -10.32 -11.53 9.97
C ALA A 293 -11.22 -10.63 9.09
N ARG A 294 -12.54 -10.73 9.28
CA ARG A 294 -13.55 -9.96 8.53
C ARG A 294 -14.63 -9.45 9.47
N LEU A 295 -15.17 -8.28 9.18
CA LEU A 295 -16.34 -7.73 9.85
C LEU A 295 -17.61 -8.31 9.26
N ASP A 296 -18.34 -9.09 10.04
CA ASP A 296 -19.70 -9.54 9.70
C ASP A 296 -20.74 -8.65 10.38
N ILE A 297 -21.08 -7.54 9.71
CA ILE A 297 -22.10 -6.59 10.16
C ILE A 297 -23.15 -6.46 9.06
N SER A 298 -24.43 -6.47 9.45
CA SER A 298 -25.55 -6.36 8.51
C SER A 298 -25.43 -5.13 7.60
N SER A 299 -25.34 -5.38 6.28
CA SER A 299 -25.08 -4.36 5.23
C SER A 299 -26.18 -3.29 5.08
N LYS A 300 -27.32 -3.49 5.76
CA LYS A 300 -28.46 -2.55 5.73
C LYS A 300 -28.23 -1.29 6.58
N SER A 301 -27.14 -1.23 7.36
CA SER A 301 -26.77 -0.09 8.21
C SER A 301 -25.56 0.67 7.66
N GLU A 302 -25.39 1.93 8.08
CA GLU A 302 -24.24 2.77 7.76
C GLU A 302 -22.93 2.18 8.28
N LEU A 303 -22.96 1.56 9.47
CA LEU A 303 -21.83 0.81 10.02
C LEU A 303 -21.53 -0.46 9.21
N GLY A 304 -22.56 -1.13 8.68
CA GLY A 304 -22.39 -2.28 7.76
C GLY A 304 -21.74 -1.91 6.43
N LYS A 305 -22.01 -0.71 5.90
CA LYS A 305 -21.29 -0.19 4.72
C LYS A 305 -19.81 0.09 5.03
N SER A 306 -19.53 0.68 6.19
CA SER A 306 -18.13 0.91 6.64
C SER A 306 -17.39 -0.42 6.85
N ALA A 307 -18.06 -1.41 7.44
CA ALA A 307 -17.54 -2.77 7.57
C ALA A 307 -17.20 -3.40 6.21
N GLY A 308 -18.03 -3.18 5.19
CA GLY A 308 -17.76 -3.57 3.82
C GLY A 308 -16.49 -2.92 3.25
N TYR A 309 -16.32 -1.60 3.41
CA TYR A 309 -15.11 -0.92 2.96
C TYR A 309 -13.84 -1.40 3.69
N ILE A 310 -13.93 -1.64 5.00
CA ILE A 310 -12.83 -2.20 5.79
C ILE A 310 -12.48 -3.62 5.29
N ASN A 311 -13.47 -4.48 5.04
CA ASN A 311 -13.22 -5.81 4.49
C ASN A 311 -12.55 -5.76 3.10
N THR A 312 -12.97 -4.84 2.23
CA THR A 312 -12.31 -4.61 0.94
C THR A 312 -10.86 -4.17 1.14
N PHE A 313 -10.60 -3.25 2.05
CA PHE A 313 -9.25 -2.81 2.38
C PHE A 313 -8.38 -3.98 2.90
N ILE A 314 -8.89 -4.78 3.84
CA ILE A 314 -8.17 -5.97 4.36
C ILE A 314 -7.87 -6.94 3.21
N ALA A 315 -8.83 -7.20 2.32
CA ALA A 315 -8.61 -8.08 1.16
C ALA A 315 -7.56 -7.53 0.19
N THR A 316 -7.53 -6.21 -0.05
CA THR A 316 -6.49 -5.56 -0.84
C THR A 316 -5.12 -5.73 -0.18
N VAL A 317 -5.00 -5.49 1.13
CA VAL A 317 -3.74 -5.67 1.87
C VAL A 317 -3.30 -7.15 1.87
N GLU A 318 -4.21 -8.09 2.08
CA GLU A 318 -3.94 -9.54 2.02
C GLU A 318 -3.37 -9.93 0.66
N ASN A 319 -4.01 -9.51 -0.44
CA ASN A 319 -3.52 -9.78 -1.79
C ASN A 319 -2.14 -9.14 -2.02
N SER A 320 -1.92 -7.90 -1.58
CA SER A 320 -0.61 -7.25 -1.70
C SER A 320 0.48 -7.97 -0.89
N VAL A 321 0.16 -8.50 0.29
CA VAL A 321 1.10 -9.32 1.09
C VAL A 321 1.40 -10.64 0.38
N LEU A 322 0.39 -11.31 -0.17
CA LEU A 322 0.57 -12.56 -0.93
C LEU A 322 1.42 -12.34 -2.19
N GLU A 323 1.18 -11.27 -2.94
CA GLU A 323 2.01 -10.87 -4.08
C GLU A 323 3.46 -10.59 -3.65
N ALA A 324 3.66 -9.89 -2.53
CA ALA A 324 4.99 -9.60 -2.00
C ALA A 324 5.73 -10.86 -1.52
N ILE A 325 5.04 -11.83 -0.89
CA ILE A 325 5.60 -13.15 -0.55
C ILE A 325 6.04 -13.88 -1.81
N HIS A 326 5.18 -13.90 -2.84
CA HIS A 326 5.51 -14.54 -4.11
C HIS A 326 6.71 -13.89 -4.80
N SER A 327 6.78 -12.54 -4.80
CA SER A 327 7.93 -11.80 -5.31
C SER A 327 9.22 -12.09 -4.53
N ALA A 328 9.13 -12.25 -3.20
CA ALA A 328 10.27 -12.63 -2.37
C ALA A 328 10.77 -14.05 -2.69
N GLU A 329 9.86 -15.04 -2.82
CA GLU A 329 10.22 -16.41 -3.22
C GLU A 329 10.87 -16.47 -4.60
N MET A 330 10.33 -15.71 -5.57
CA MET A 330 10.91 -15.62 -6.91
C MET A 330 12.29 -14.95 -6.88
N SER A 331 12.48 -13.91 -6.07
CA SER A 331 13.79 -13.25 -5.88
C SER A 331 14.82 -14.18 -5.25
N TYR A 332 14.41 -14.97 -4.24
CA TYR A 332 15.24 -16.00 -3.62
C TYR A 332 15.69 -17.06 -4.64
N LYS A 333 14.76 -17.57 -5.45
CA LYS A 333 15.07 -18.54 -6.51
C LYS A 333 16.00 -17.95 -7.57
N ASN A 334 15.76 -16.72 -8.01
CA ASN A 334 16.58 -16.03 -8.99
C ASN A 334 18.00 -15.77 -8.47
N SER A 335 18.14 -15.36 -7.20
CA SER A 335 19.45 -15.23 -6.56
C SER A 335 20.20 -16.57 -6.54
N LYS A 336 19.56 -17.68 -6.18
CA LYS A 336 20.22 -19.00 -6.22
C LYS A 336 20.69 -19.39 -7.62
N LEU A 337 19.91 -19.06 -8.66
CA LEU A 337 20.32 -19.25 -10.06
C LEU A 337 21.50 -18.34 -10.44
N LEU A 338 21.48 -17.08 -9.99
CA LEU A 338 22.59 -16.14 -10.20
C LEU A 338 23.90 -16.67 -9.60
N LYS A 339 23.84 -17.21 -8.37
CA LYS A 339 25.00 -17.83 -7.71
C LYS A 339 25.59 -19.02 -8.49
N ASN A 340 24.73 -19.84 -9.11
CA ASN A 340 25.20 -20.90 -10.00
C ASN A 340 25.86 -20.34 -11.27
N ASN A 341 25.29 -19.28 -11.86
CA ASN A 341 25.85 -18.63 -13.05
C ASN A 341 27.22 -17.98 -12.74
N VAL A 342 27.40 -17.40 -11.55
CA VAL A 342 28.69 -16.89 -11.07
C VAL A 342 29.75 -18.01 -11.06
N SER A 343 29.43 -19.19 -10.53
CA SER A 343 30.37 -20.32 -10.53
C SER A 343 30.77 -20.74 -11.96
N LEU A 344 29.82 -20.74 -12.89
CA LEU A 344 30.09 -21.03 -14.31
C LEU A 344 30.95 -19.93 -14.96
N LEU A 345 30.72 -18.66 -14.61
CA LEU A 345 31.52 -17.52 -15.08
C LEU A 345 32.95 -17.59 -14.56
N GLU A 346 33.16 -17.97 -13.29
CA GLU A 346 34.50 -18.16 -12.72
C GLU A 346 35.26 -19.29 -13.43
N GLU A 347 34.61 -20.44 -13.63
CA GLU A 347 35.20 -21.56 -14.38
C GLU A 347 35.54 -21.16 -15.81
N SER A 348 34.62 -20.47 -16.49
CA SER A 348 34.84 -19.96 -17.85
C SER A 348 35.97 -18.93 -17.91
N SER A 349 36.10 -18.03 -16.92
CA SER A 349 37.17 -17.04 -16.85
C SER A 349 38.53 -17.71 -16.63
N ASN A 350 38.61 -18.70 -15.74
CA ASN A 350 39.82 -19.48 -15.51
C ASN A 350 40.24 -20.23 -16.79
N SER A 351 39.31 -20.92 -17.45
CA SER A 351 39.54 -21.63 -18.72
C SER A 351 40.00 -20.66 -19.82
N GLN A 352 39.38 -19.48 -19.91
CA GLN A 352 39.80 -18.44 -20.85
C GLN A 352 41.23 -17.96 -20.58
N ASN A 353 41.61 -17.79 -19.31
CA ASN A 353 42.97 -17.40 -18.95
C ASN A 353 44.01 -18.48 -19.32
N GLU A 354 43.69 -19.76 -19.14
CA GLU A 354 44.54 -20.87 -19.61
C GLU A 354 44.70 -20.85 -21.13
N GLN A 355 43.60 -20.64 -21.87
CA GLN A 355 43.63 -20.49 -23.32
C GLN A 355 44.49 -19.31 -23.76
N ILE A 356 44.38 -18.15 -23.10
CA ILE A 356 45.23 -16.97 -23.36
C ILE A 356 46.71 -17.33 -23.19
N GLN A 357 47.09 -18.04 -22.13
CA GLN A 357 48.48 -18.46 -21.93
C GLN A 357 48.95 -19.43 -23.02
N SER A 358 48.09 -20.37 -23.41
CA SER A 358 48.39 -21.28 -24.53
C SER A 358 48.62 -20.51 -25.82
N VAL A 359 47.76 -19.54 -26.15
CA VAL A 359 47.93 -18.71 -27.36
C VAL A 359 49.19 -17.87 -27.25
N ARG A 360 49.52 -17.27 -26.10
CA ARG A 360 50.79 -16.54 -25.89
C ARG A 360 52.01 -17.41 -26.18
N ASN A 361 52.00 -18.66 -25.72
CA ASN A 361 53.09 -19.61 -25.98
C ASN A 361 53.18 -19.94 -27.47
N ILE A 362 52.05 -20.15 -28.16
CA ILE A 362 52.00 -20.37 -29.61
C ILE A 362 52.53 -19.15 -30.36
N THR A 363 52.13 -17.93 -29.99
CA THR A 363 52.60 -16.69 -30.61
C THR A 363 54.12 -16.52 -30.47
N LYS A 364 54.68 -16.82 -29.28
CA LYS A 364 56.14 -16.80 -29.09
C LYS A 364 56.86 -17.83 -29.95
N ALA A 365 56.34 -19.06 -30.02
CA ALA A 365 56.92 -20.10 -30.86
C ALA A 365 56.86 -19.70 -32.35
N LEU A 366 55.74 -19.12 -32.79
CA LEU A 366 55.57 -18.62 -34.15
C LEU A 366 56.54 -17.47 -34.48
N ASP A 367 56.78 -16.54 -33.55
CA ASP A 367 57.75 -15.45 -33.76
C ASP A 367 59.16 -16.00 -34.07
N ASN A 368 59.63 -16.97 -33.30
CA ASN A 368 60.90 -17.67 -33.56
C ASN A 368 60.89 -18.40 -34.92
N HIS A 369 59.78 -19.05 -35.28
CA HIS A 369 59.66 -19.74 -36.56
C HIS A 369 59.64 -18.79 -37.76
N ILE A 370 59.05 -17.60 -37.61
CA ILE A 370 59.02 -16.56 -38.65
C ILE A 370 60.41 -15.97 -38.85
N GLU A 371 61.15 -15.72 -37.77
CA GLU A 371 62.54 -15.27 -37.84
C GLU A 371 63.43 -16.33 -38.51
N LEU A 372 63.32 -17.59 -38.10
CA LEU A 372 64.02 -18.69 -38.75
C LEU A 372 63.67 -18.82 -40.25
N ALA A 373 62.39 -18.70 -40.61
CA ALA A 373 61.95 -18.75 -42.01
C ALA A 373 62.50 -17.57 -42.84
N HIS A 374 62.60 -16.38 -42.22
CA HIS A 374 63.20 -15.20 -42.84
C HIS A 374 64.69 -15.42 -43.11
N ASP A 375 65.43 -15.91 -42.11
CA ASP A 375 66.87 -16.16 -42.22
C ASP A 375 67.17 -17.25 -43.26
N LEU A 376 66.43 -18.36 -43.24
CA LEU A 376 66.56 -19.43 -44.23
C LEU A 376 66.24 -18.95 -45.65
N ALA A 377 65.24 -18.09 -45.81
CA ALA A 377 64.91 -17.48 -47.10
C ALA A 377 66.06 -16.58 -47.59
N GLN A 378 66.62 -15.76 -46.69
CA GLN A 378 67.74 -14.87 -46.99
C GLN A 378 69.01 -15.66 -47.36
N GLU A 379 69.35 -16.69 -46.60
CA GLU A 379 70.47 -17.60 -46.89
C GLU A 379 70.28 -18.29 -48.25
N SER A 380 69.07 -18.78 -48.53
CA SER A 380 68.73 -19.40 -49.82
C SER A 380 68.93 -18.43 -50.99
N ILE A 381 68.54 -17.16 -50.84
CA ILE A 381 68.77 -16.12 -51.86
C ILE A 381 70.26 -15.93 -52.12
N THR A 382 71.08 -15.84 -51.07
CA THR A 382 72.54 -15.71 -51.19
C THR A 382 73.17 -16.93 -51.87
N ASN A 383 72.81 -18.14 -51.43
CA ASN A 383 73.29 -19.38 -52.05
C ASN A 383 72.91 -19.48 -53.54
N MET A 384 71.73 -19.00 -53.91
CA MET A 384 71.29 -18.98 -55.31
C MET A 384 72.01 -17.91 -56.14
N GLN A 385 72.37 -16.77 -55.55
CA GLN A 385 73.23 -15.77 -56.20
C GLN A 385 74.62 -16.37 -56.48
N ASP A 386 75.22 -17.03 -55.49
CA ASP A 386 76.52 -17.69 -55.65
C ASP A 386 76.46 -18.79 -56.72
N MET A 387 75.41 -19.62 -56.70
CA MET A 387 75.18 -20.63 -57.75
C MET A 387 75.00 -20.01 -59.13
N SER A 388 74.32 -18.87 -59.24
CA SER A 388 74.16 -18.16 -60.52
C SER A 388 75.50 -17.69 -61.06
N THR A 389 76.38 -17.14 -60.21
CA THR A 389 77.74 -16.76 -60.64
C THR A 389 78.57 -17.97 -61.08
N LEU A 390 78.44 -19.11 -60.39
CA LEU A 390 79.12 -20.35 -60.76
C LEU A 390 78.62 -20.87 -62.11
N MET A 391 77.30 -20.89 -62.33
CA MET A 391 76.71 -21.34 -63.59
C MET A 391 77.14 -20.47 -64.77
N ASN A 392 77.20 -19.14 -64.62
CA ASN A 392 77.74 -18.25 -65.66
C ASN A 392 79.21 -18.58 -66.00
N ARG A 393 80.01 -18.96 -65.00
CA ARG A 393 81.41 -19.38 -65.23
C ARG A 393 81.49 -20.73 -65.95
N VAL A 394 80.60 -21.67 -65.61
CA VAL A 394 80.49 -22.96 -66.32
C VAL A 394 80.07 -22.75 -67.77
N GLU A 395 79.10 -21.86 -68.03
CA GLU A 395 78.66 -21.50 -69.38
C GLU A 395 79.83 -20.98 -70.22
N SER A 396 80.59 -20.01 -69.68
CA SER A 396 81.80 -19.49 -70.34
C SER A 396 82.82 -20.59 -70.63
N THR A 397 83.05 -21.48 -69.66
CA THR A 397 84.03 -22.58 -69.82
C THR A 397 83.60 -23.58 -70.90
N LEU A 398 82.31 -23.90 -70.99
CA LEU A 398 81.78 -24.76 -72.04
C LEU A 398 81.88 -24.09 -73.42
N SER A 399 81.63 -22.78 -73.50
CA SER A 399 81.81 -22.01 -74.73
C SER A 399 83.27 -22.03 -75.21
N ASP A 400 84.22 -21.83 -74.29
CA ASP A 400 85.65 -21.92 -74.58
C ASP A 400 86.06 -23.33 -75.04
N LEU A 401 85.48 -24.37 -74.45
CA LEU A 401 85.72 -25.76 -74.85
C LEU A 401 85.22 -26.05 -76.27
N VAL A 402 84.04 -25.55 -76.65
CA VAL A 402 83.53 -25.69 -78.03
C VAL A 402 84.48 -25.02 -79.03
N ASN A 403 84.99 -23.82 -78.70
CA ASN A 403 85.97 -23.13 -79.54
C ASN A 403 87.28 -23.94 -79.67
N LEU A 404 87.79 -24.49 -78.56
CA LEU A 404 88.99 -25.33 -78.56
C LEU A 404 88.83 -26.59 -79.41
N ILE A 405 87.66 -27.23 -79.37
CA ILE A 405 87.35 -28.42 -80.19
C ILE A 405 87.32 -28.03 -81.68
N ASN A 406 86.71 -26.90 -82.03
CA ASN A 406 86.69 -26.41 -83.42
C ASN A 406 88.10 -26.13 -83.94
N GLU A 407 88.94 -25.44 -83.16
CA GLU A 407 90.35 -25.22 -83.51
C GLU A 407 91.14 -26.53 -83.65
N SER A 408 90.83 -27.52 -82.81
CA SER A 408 91.50 -28.83 -82.84
C SER A 408 91.10 -29.62 -84.09
N ASN A 409 89.82 -29.59 -84.49
CA ASN A 409 89.34 -30.16 -85.74
C ASN A 409 90.03 -29.53 -86.96
N GLU A 410 90.23 -28.20 -86.97
CA GLU A 410 90.96 -27.54 -88.07
C GLU A 410 92.43 -27.99 -88.15
N LYS A 411 93.11 -28.12 -86.99
CA LYS A 411 94.49 -28.61 -86.92
C LYS A 411 94.60 -30.06 -87.39
N GLU A 412 93.67 -30.91 -86.97
CA GLU A 412 93.58 -32.32 -87.36
C GLU A 412 93.42 -32.47 -88.88
N GLN A 413 92.48 -31.73 -89.50
CA GLN A 413 92.29 -31.72 -90.95
C GLN A 413 93.56 -31.30 -91.72
N ASN A 414 94.33 -30.37 -91.17
CA ASN A 414 95.61 -29.97 -91.76
C ASN A 414 96.67 -31.07 -91.63
N ILE A 415 96.69 -31.83 -90.54
CA ILE A 415 97.58 -32.99 -90.36
C ILE A 415 97.23 -34.08 -91.39
N VAL A 416 95.95 -34.40 -91.56
CA VAL A 416 95.50 -35.39 -92.56
C VAL A 416 95.93 -34.99 -93.97
N LYS A 417 95.74 -33.71 -94.36
CA LYS A 417 96.23 -33.17 -95.65
C LYS A 417 97.74 -33.31 -95.82
N ASN A 418 98.52 -33.04 -94.76
CA ASN A 418 99.97 -33.21 -94.80
C ASN A 418 100.37 -34.68 -94.95
N MET A 419 99.63 -35.60 -94.31
CA MET A 419 99.83 -37.04 -94.46
C MET A 419 99.51 -37.51 -95.90
N ASP A 420 98.46 -37.00 -96.53
CA ASP A 420 98.17 -37.25 -97.96
C ASP A 420 99.34 -36.82 -98.86
N TYR A 421 99.89 -35.62 -98.60
CA TYR A 421 101.05 -35.13 -99.33
C TYR A 421 102.31 -36.00 -99.12
N LEU A 422 102.53 -36.49 -97.90
CA LEU A 422 103.63 -37.41 -97.60
C LEU A 422 103.46 -38.76 -98.30
N THR A 423 102.23 -39.30 -98.35
CA THR A 423 101.93 -40.52 -99.12
C THR A 423 102.29 -40.32 -100.60
N GLN A 424 101.83 -39.21 -101.21
CA GLN A 424 102.14 -38.89 -102.60
C GLN A 424 103.65 -38.75 -102.86
N THR A 425 104.38 -38.15 -101.91
CA THR A 425 105.84 -38.01 -101.99
C THR A 425 106.53 -39.37 -101.90
N ALA A 426 106.05 -40.26 -101.02
CA ALA A 426 106.58 -41.62 -100.90
C ALA A 426 106.34 -42.43 -102.19
N ASP A 427 105.15 -42.32 -102.79
CA ASP A 427 104.84 -42.97 -104.08
C ASP A 427 105.77 -42.50 -105.21
N ASN A 428 106.07 -41.19 -105.24
CA ASN A 428 107.05 -40.64 -106.18
C ASN A 428 108.45 -41.24 -105.97
N ILE A 429 108.88 -41.44 -104.71
CA ILE A 429 110.17 -42.09 -104.41
C ILE A 429 110.16 -43.55 -104.86
N ILE A 430 109.07 -44.28 -104.65
CA ILE A 430 108.93 -45.67 -105.14
C ILE A 430 109.07 -45.71 -106.66
N SER A 431 108.40 -44.80 -107.38
CA SER A 431 108.51 -44.70 -108.85
C SER A 431 109.94 -44.40 -109.32
N ILE A 432 110.63 -43.44 -108.68
CA ILE A 432 112.03 -43.10 -108.98
C ILE A 432 112.94 -44.30 -108.70
N THR A 433 112.82 -44.93 -107.54
CA THR A 433 113.69 -46.07 -107.18
C THR A 433 113.44 -47.30 -108.04
N SER A 434 112.21 -47.51 -108.53
CA SER A 434 111.91 -48.51 -109.55
C SER A 434 112.63 -48.20 -110.86
N SER A 435 112.60 -46.93 -111.30
CA SER A 435 113.27 -46.51 -112.53
C SER A 435 114.80 -46.67 -112.43
N ILE A 436 115.40 -46.37 -111.27
CA ILE A 436 116.83 -46.60 -111.02
C ILE A 436 117.13 -48.10 -110.97
N ARG A 437 116.22 -48.93 -110.46
CA ARG A 437 116.39 -50.40 -110.46
C ARG A 437 116.42 -50.91 -111.89
N ASP A 438 115.51 -50.46 -112.73
CA ASP A 438 115.48 -50.83 -114.15
C ASP A 438 116.80 -50.43 -114.84
N ILE A 439 117.35 -49.24 -114.52
CA ILE A 439 118.66 -48.80 -115.02
C ILE A 439 119.80 -49.69 -114.48
N ALA A 440 119.77 -50.05 -113.19
CA ALA A 440 120.78 -50.92 -112.58
C ALA A 440 120.75 -52.33 -113.18
N ASP A 441 119.57 -52.89 -113.41
CA ASP A 441 119.40 -54.20 -114.03
C ASP A 441 119.83 -54.18 -115.50
N GLN A 442 119.52 -53.11 -116.25
CA GLN A 442 120.05 -52.89 -117.61
C GLN A 442 121.58 -52.75 -117.60
N THR A 443 122.14 -52.02 -116.64
CA THR A 443 123.60 -51.84 -116.50
C THR A 443 124.28 -53.17 -116.16
N ASN A 444 123.66 -53.99 -115.30
CA ASN A 444 124.13 -55.33 -114.97
C ASN A 444 124.14 -56.25 -116.20
N LEU A 445 123.09 -56.18 -117.03
CA LEU A 445 123.01 -56.93 -118.30
C LEU A 445 124.04 -56.43 -119.33
N LEU A 446 124.23 -55.12 -119.47
CA LEU A 446 125.24 -54.52 -120.33
C LEU A 446 126.66 -54.92 -119.88
N ALA A 447 126.93 -54.87 -118.59
CA ALA A 447 128.19 -55.27 -117.99
C ALA A 447 128.46 -56.78 -118.17
N LEU A 448 127.42 -57.62 -118.04
CA LEU A 448 127.51 -59.04 -118.33
C LEU A 448 127.87 -59.30 -119.80
N ASN A 449 127.19 -58.62 -120.74
CA ASN A 449 127.49 -58.72 -122.17
C ASN A 449 128.93 -58.25 -122.47
N ALA A 450 129.38 -57.17 -121.83
CA ALA A 450 130.76 -56.67 -121.95
C ALA A 450 131.79 -57.65 -121.38
N ALA A 451 131.52 -58.29 -120.24
CA ALA A 451 132.38 -59.30 -119.64
C ALA A 451 132.51 -60.55 -120.54
N ILE A 452 131.40 -60.98 -121.15
CA ILE A 452 131.38 -62.07 -122.13
C ILE A 452 132.25 -61.72 -123.34
N GLU A 453 132.10 -60.53 -123.92
CA GLU A 453 132.86 -60.12 -125.10
C GLU A 453 134.35 -59.87 -124.77
N ALA A 454 134.66 -59.37 -123.57
CA ALA A 454 136.02 -59.25 -123.07
C ALA A 454 136.71 -60.61 -122.87
N ALA A 455 135.99 -61.62 -122.39
CA ALA A 455 136.49 -63.00 -122.33
C ALA A 455 136.72 -63.58 -123.74
N ARG A 456 135.87 -63.22 -124.71
CA ARG A 456 135.98 -63.63 -126.11
C ARG A 456 137.20 -63.04 -126.84
N ALA A 457 137.63 -61.83 -126.46
CA ALA A 457 138.83 -61.17 -126.97
C ALA A 457 140.16 -61.72 -126.39
N GLY A 458 140.12 -62.69 -125.48
CA GLY A 458 141.30 -63.39 -124.94
C GLY A 458 142.25 -62.47 -124.17
N GLU A 459 143.56 -62.57 -124.43
CA GLU A 459 144.61 -61.78 -123.73
C GLU A 459 144.40 -60.25 -123.89
N HIS A 460 143.90 -59.79 -125.04
CA HIS A 460 143.66 -58.37 -125.31
C HIS A 460 142.46 -57.79 -124.54
N GLY A 461 141.56 -58.63 -124.03
CA GLY A 461 140.33 -58.24 -123.31
C GLY A 461 140.45 -58.20 -121.79
N LYS A 462 141.58 -58.65 -121.19
CA LYS A 462 141.74 -58.78 -119.73
C LYS A 462 141.42 -57.50 -118.95
N GLY A 463 141.90 -56.34 -119.40
CA GLY A 463 141.62 -55.06 -118.74
C GLY A 463 140.14 -54.66 -118.80
N PHE A 464 139.47 -54.94 -119.92
CA PHE A 464 138.03 -54.69 -120.09
C PHE A 464 137.18 -55.65 -119.26
N ALA A 465 137.58 -56.91 -119.12
CA ALA A 465 136.88 -57.90 -118.30
C ALA A 465 136.81 -57.47 -116.82
N VAL A 466 137.92 -56.95 -116.27
CA VAL A 466 137.97 -56.45 -114.88
C VAL A 466 137.02 -55.28 -114.68
N VAL A 467 137.01 -54.31 -115.61
CA VAL A 467 136.08 -53.16 -115.55
C VAL A 467 134.63 -53.61 -115.68
N ALA A 468 134.33 -54.54 -116.59
CA ALA A 468 132.98 -55.06 -116.77
C ALA A 468 132.46 -55.81 -115.52
N ASP A 469 133.29 -56.64 -114.88
CA ASP A 469 132.92 -57.28 -113.62
C ASP A 469 132.75 -56.30 -112.46
N GLU A 470 133.56 -55.23 -112.39
CA GLU A 470 133.40 -54.17 -111.38
C GLU A 470 132.08 -53.40 -111.58
N VAL A 471 131.74 -53.05 -112.83
CA VAL A 471 130.44 -52.43 -113.17
C VAL A 471 129.28 -53.36 -112.83
N ARG A 472 129.42 -54.66 -113.09
CA ARG A 472 128.42 -55.69 -112.75
C ARG A 472 128.19 -55.77 -111.24
N GLN A 473 129.26 -55.80 -110.44
CA GLN A 473 129.17 -55.80 -108.98
C GLN A 473 128.54 -54.50 -108.44
N LEU A 474 128.88 -53.35 -109.03
CA LEU A 474 128.30 -52.06 -108.64
C LEU A 474 126.79 -52.00 -108.96
N ALA A 475 126.38 -52.54 -110.10
CA ALA A 475 124.98 -52.65 -110.49
C ALA A 475 124.18 -53.58 -109.56
N ASP A 476 124.71 -54.75 -109.20
CA ASP A 476 124.09 -55.68 -108.23
C ASP A 476 123.98 -55.03 -106.83
N LYS A 477 125.03 -54.35 -106.37
CA LYS A 477 125.02 -53.61 -105.09
C LYS A 477 123.99 -52.46 -105.10
N THR A 478 123.82 -51.81 -106.25
CA THR A 478 122.81 -50.76 -106.45
C THR A 478 121.40 -51.35 -106.39
N SER A 479 121.14 -52.45 -107.09
CA SER A 479 119.83 -53.13 -107.09
C SER A 479 119.43 -53.60 -105.68
N LYS A 480 120.37 -54.22 -104.93
CA LYS A 480 120.17 -54.59 -103.51
C LYS A 480 119.87 -53.38 -102.62
N SER A 481 120.58 -52.27 -102.82
CA SER A 481 120.34 -51.04 -102.03
C SER A 481 118.95 -50.45 -102.33
N LEU A 482 118.49 -50.51 -103.58
CA LEU A 482 117.15 -50.05 -103.97
C LEU A 482 116.03 -50.93 -103.42
N VAL A 483 116.26 -52.23 -103.19
CA VAL A 483 115.32 -53.11 -102.45
C VAL A 483 115.16 -52.65 -101.00
N ASN A 484 116.27 -52.33 -100.33
CA ASN A 484 116.23 -51.82 -98.95
C ASN A 484 115.53 -50.45 -98.87
N ILE A 485 115.79 -49.55 -99.83
CA ILE A 485 115.10 -48.25 -99.92
C ILE A 485 113.60 -48.46 -100.12
N ASN A 486 113.17 -49.29 -101.08
CA ASN A 486 111.75 -49.58 -101.31
C ASN A 486 111.07 -50.13 -100.05
N THR A 487 111.71 -51.09 -99.37
CA THR A 487 111.18 -51.65 -98.12
C THR A 487 111.01 -50.57 -97.05
N THR A 488 111.99 -49.66 -96.93
CA THR A 488 111.92 -48.54 -95.97
C THR A 488 110.79 -47.57 -96.33
N VAL A 489 110.63 -47.22 -97.60
CA VAL A 489 109.55 -46.32 -98.05
C VAL A 489 108.19 -46.98 -97.86
N GLN A 490 108.04 -48.28 -98.11
CA GLN A 490 106.81 -49.02 -97.82
C GLN A 490 106.46 -49.01 -96.33
N MET A 491 107.44 -49.17 -95.44
CA MET A 491 107.22 -49.02 -94.00
C MET A 491 106.75 -47.60 -93.63
N ILE A 492 107.33 -46.57 -94.25
CA ILE A 492 106.89 -45.17 -94.05
C ILE A 492 105.43 -44.99 -94.51
N VAL A 493 105.06 -45.51 -95.68
CA VAL A 493 103.67 -45.44 -96.17
C VAL A 493 102.71 -46.14 -95.23
N GLN A 494 103.05 -47.33 -94.73
CA GLN A 494 102.24 -48.03 -93.73
C GLN A 494 102.05 -47.18 -92.47
N GLN A 495 103.13 -46.60 -91.95
CA GLN A 495 103.08 -45.77 -90.75
C GLN A 495 102.26 -44.48 -90.95
N ILE A 496 102.28 -43.90 -92.15
CA ILE A 496 101.41 -42.77 -92.52
C ILE A 496 99.94 -43.20 -92.50
N ASN A 497 99.60 -44.36 -93.07
CA ASN A 497 98.22 -44.87 -93.09
C ASN A 497 97.72 -45.22 -91.68
N ASP A 498 98.56 -45.83 -90.85
CA ASP A 498 98.24 -46.09 -89.44
C ASP A 498 97.95 -44.79 -88.69
N ASN A 499 98.76 -43.74 -88.92
CA ASN A 499 98.53 -42.43 -88.34
C ASN A 499 97.25 -41.75 -88.85
N LYS A 500 96.87 -41.92 -90.13
CA LYS A 500 95.57 -41.44 -90.64
C LYS A 500 94.40 -42.11 -89.94
N SER A 501 94.45 -43.43 -89.76
CA SER A 501 93.41 -44.17 -89.01
C SER A 501 93.30 -43.71 -87.55
N LEU A 502 94.43 -43.37 -86.92
CA LEU A 502 94.43 -42.73 -85.59
C LEU A 502 93.78 -41.34 -85.63
N MET A 503 94.03 -40.53 -86.66
CA MET A 503 93.37 -39.23 -86.82
C MET A 503 91.85 -39.37 -86.99
N ASP A 504 91.38 -40.33 -87.80
CA ASP A 504 89.93 -40.59 -87.94
C ASP A 504 89.27 -40.94 -86.59
N THR A 505 89.97 -41.70 -85.75
CA THR A 505 89.49 -42.04 -84.39
C THR A 505 89.46 -40.81 -83.48
N ILE A 506 90.46 -39.93 -83.60
CA ILE A 506 90.49 -38.65 -82.88
C ILE A 506 89.34 -37.75 -83.35
N HIS A 507 89.06 -37.69 -84.66
CA HIS A 507 87.96 -36.93 -85.23
C HIS A 507 86.61 -37.33 -84.63
N GLU A 508 86.34 -38.64 -84.61
CA GLU A 508 85.08 -39.16 -84.08
C GLU A 508 84.95 -38.87 -82.57
N SER A 509 86.05 -38.98 -81.82
CA SER A 509 86.10 -38.63 -80.40
C SER A 509 85.87 -37.13 -80.14
N MET A 510 86.43 -36.25 -80.99
CA MET A 510 86.22 -34.80 -80.90
C MET A 510 84.78 -34.43 -81.24
N LYS A 511 84.20 -35.06 -82.27
CA LYS A 511 82.78 -34.88 -82.63
C LYS A 511 81.85 -35.31 -81.49
N GLU A 512 82.09 -36.46 -80.87
CA GLU A 512 81.32 -36.92 -79.72
C GLU A 512 81.45 -35.94 -78.54
N THR A 513 82.66 -35.45 -78.26
CA THR A 513 82.92 -34.48 -77.19
C THR A 513 82.18 -33.16 -77.45
N SER A 514 82.15 -32.68 -78.71
CA SER A 514 81.41 -31.49 -79.12
C SER A 514 79.91 -31.63 -78.87
N LEU A 515 79.32 -32.76 -79.30
CA LEU A 515 77.90 -33.05 -79.08
C LEU A 515 77.54 -33.07 -77.59
N LYS A 516 78.31 -33.77 -76.76
CA LYS A 516 78.11 -33.81 -75.31
C LYS A 516 78.26 -32.43 -74.65
N THR A 517 79.19 -31.62 -75.14
CA THR A 517 79.40 -30.24 -74.63
C THR A 517 78.19 -29.35 -74.94
N ASN A 518 77.60 -29.50 -76.13
CA ASN A 518 76.40 -28.77 -76.52
C ASN A 518 75.16 -29.21 -75.71
N ASP A 519 74.99 -30.52 -75.48
CA ASP A 519 73.93 -31.03 -74.61
C ASP A 519 74.07 -30.47 -73.18
N LEU A 520 75.29 -30.42 -72.63
CA LEU A 520 75.56 -29.82 -71.32
C LEU A 520 75.23 -28.31 -71.28
N GLN A 521 75.47 -27.56 -72.36
CA GLN A 521 75.06 -26.15 -72.45
C GLN A 521 73.53 -26.02 -72.36
N HIS A 522 72.78 -26.87 -73.07
CA HIS A 522 71.32 -26.87 -73.00
C HIS A 522 70.80 -27.22 -71.59
N GLU A 523 71.39 -28.21 -70.92
CA GLU A 523 71.04 -28.57 -69.54
C GLU A 523 71.38 -27.44 -68.55
N LEU A 524 72.49 -26.73 -68.76
CA LEU A 524 72.90 -25.60 -67.94
C LEU A 524 71.89 -24.45 -68.03
N VAL A 525 71.44 -24.10 -69.23
CA VAL A 525 70.41 -23.06 -69.42
C VAL A 525 69.11 -23.42 -68.69
N ASN A 526 68.66 -24.67 -68.79
CA ASN A 526 67.48 -25.13 -68.05
C ASN A 526 67.69 -25.04 -66.52
N SER A 527 68.90 -25.35 -66.05
CA SER A 527 69.27 -25.26 -64.64
C SER A 527 69.25 -23.80 -64.15
N MET A 528 69.72 -22.85 -64.96
CA MET A 528 69.64 -21.41 -64.66
C MET A 528 68.18 -20.93 -64.54
N TYR A 529 67.27 -21.38 -65.43
CA TYR A 529 65.85 -21.04 -65.32
C TYR A 529 65.22 -21.55 -64.00
N LYS A 530 65.53 -22.79 -63.60
CA LYS A 530 65.07 -23.36 -62.33
C LYS A 530 65.66 -22.62 -61.13
N LEU A 531 66.91 -22.18 -61.22
CA LEU A 531 67.58 -21.40 -60.19
C LEU A 531 66.88 -20.05 -59.98
N GLU A 532 66.54 -19.33 -61.05
CA GLU A 532 65.84 -18.04 -60.93
C GLU A 532 64.42 -18.20 -60.35
N SER A 533 63.70 -19.25 -60.76
CA SER A 533 62.40 -19.58 -60.17
C SER A 533 62.49 -19.91 -58.67
N SER A 534 63.55 -20.62 -58.27
CA SER A 534 63.82 -20.93 -56.86
C SER A 534 64.15 -19.65 -56.07
N LYS A 535 64.91 -18.73 -56.66
CA LYS A 535 65.25 -17.43 -56.07
C LYS A 535 64.02 -16.58 -55.84
N GLN A 536 63.11 -16.53 -56.80
CA GLN A 536 61.84 -15.83 -56.65
C GLN A 536 60.95 -16.47 -55.56
N SER A 537 60.98 -17.80 -55.43
CA SER A 537 60.25 -18.51 -54.37
C SER A 537 60.81 -18.17 -52.98
N ALA A 538 62.14 -18.11 -52.82
CA ALA A 538 62.77 -17.68 -51.58
C ALA A 538 62.48 -16.20 -51.26
N GLN A 539 62.49 -15.32 -52.26
CA GLN A 539 62.09 -13.91 -52.06
C GLN A 539 60.63 -13.79 -51.58
N THR A 540 59.73 -14.55 -52.20
CA THR A 540 58.32 -14.60 -51.76
C THR A 540 58.20 -15.09 -50.32
N MET A 541 58.99 -16.10 -49.92
CA MET A 541 59.03 -16.61 -48.55
C MET A 541 59.52 -15.56 -47.56
N LYS A 542 60.55 -14.79 -47.93
CA LYS A 542 61.08 -13.67 -47.13
C LYS A 542 60.02 -12.60 -46.91
N ASP A 543 59.33 -12.18 -47.97
CA ASP A 543 58.29 -11.14 -47.92
C ASP A 543 57.07 -11.62 -47.11
N LYS A 544 56.65 -12.87 -47.28
CA LYS A 544 55.56 -13.47 -46.50
C LYS A 544 55.91 -13.63 -45.03
N SER A 545 57.16 -13.93 -44.70
CA SER A 545 57.61 -13.99 -43.30
C SER A 545 57.49 -12.61 -42.64
N ALA A 546 57.85 -11.53 -43.34
CA ALA A 546 57.65 -10.16 -42.84
C ALA A 546 56.16 -9.81 -42.64
N GLU A 547 55.29 -10.20 -43.58
CA GLU A 547 53.84 -10.00 -43.45
C GLU A 547 53.25 -10.77 -42.25
N ILE A 548 53.68 -12.02 -42.03
CA ILE A 548 53.23 -12.81 -40.89
C ILE A 548 53.71 -12.20 -39.57
N LYS A 549 54.92 -11.62 -39.53
CA LYS A 549 55.44 -10.92 -38.35
C LYS A 549 54.55 -9.75 -37.92
N ASP A 550 54.12 -8.93 -38.87
CA ASP A 550 53.17 -7.83 -38.61
C ASP A 550 51.83 -8.34 -38.06
N LYS A 551 51.29 -9.41 -38.65
CA LYS A 551 50.06 -10.06 -38.15
C LYS A 551 50.23 -10.65 -36.74
N MET A 552 51.41 -11.14 -36.39
CA MET A 552 51.70 -11.62 -35.03
C MET A 552 51.69 -10.49 -34.00
N LEU A 553 52.18 -9.29 -34.35
CA LEU A 553 52.09 -8.11 -33.47
C LEU A 553 50.63 -7.73 -33.22
N HIS A 554 49.80 -7.73 -34.26
CA HIS A 554 48.36 -7.49 -34.12
C HIS A 554 47.66 -8.57 -33.29
N LEU A 555 48.04 -9.84 -33.46
CA LEU A 555 47.53 -10.94 -32.65
C LEU A 555 47.90 -10.77 -31.17
N GLY A 556 49.14 -10.39 -30.87
CA GLY A 556 49.59 -10.07 -29.51
C GLY A 556 48.71 -9.01 -28.83
N GLY A 557 48.46 -7.89 -29.51
CA GLY A 557 47.58 -6.84 -28.98
C GLY A 557 46.12 -7.30 -28.77
N ASN A 558 45.60 -8.18 -29.63
CA ASN A 558 44.27 -8.76 -29.44
C ASN A 558 44.22 -9.72 -28.25
N ILE A 559 45.27 -10.51 -28.02
CA ILE A 559 45.38 -11.39 -26.85
C ILE A 559 45.35 -10.58 -25.55
N ASP A 560 46.04 -9.44 -25.50
CA ASP A 560 46.04 -8.58 -24.32
C ASP A 560 44.65 -7.98 -24.04
N LYS A 561 43.91 -7.56 -25.08
CA LYS A 561 42.50 -7.15 -24.94
C LYS A 561 41.60 -8.27 -24.42
N VAL A 562 41.78 -9.50 -24.91
CA VAL A 562 41.01 -10.67 -24.44
C VAL A 562 41.37 -10.97 -22.98
N SER A 563 42.62 -10.77 -22.57
CA SER A 563 43.06 -10.89 -21.18
C SER A 563 42.43 -9.85 -20.27
N GLU A 564 42.33 -8.60 -20.72
CA GLU A 564 41.64 -7.52 -19.99
C GLU A 564 40.14 -7.83 -19.82
N LEU A 565 39.48 -8.33 -20.87
CA LEU A 565 38.09 -8.78 -20.79
C LEU A 565 37.91 -9.93 -19.82
N ALA A 566 38.79 -10.94 -19.85
CA ALA A 566 38.70 -12.10 -18.96
C ALA A 566 38.82 -11.69 -17.48
N ASN A 567 39.69 -10.72 -17.17
CA ASN A 567 39.82 -10.13 -15.84
C ASN A 567 38.56 -9.33 -15.45
N SER A 568 38.01 -8.54 -16.37
CA SER A 568 36.78 -7.78 -16.15
C SER A 568 35.59 -8.70 -15.85
N VAL A 569 35.48 -9.84 -16.56
CA VAL A 569 34.45 -10.87 -16.30
C VAL A 569 34.61 -11.45 -14.90
N LYS A 570 35.85 -11.68 -14.43
CA LYS A 570 36.12 -12.17 -13.08
C LYS A 570 35.67 -11.18 -12.01
N GLU A 571 36.00 -9.89 -12.18
CA GLU A 571 35.56 -8.83 -11.27
C GLU A 571 34.03 -8.71 -11.22
N LEU A 572 33.38 -8.71 -12.39
CA LEU A 572 31.91 -8.69 -12.48
C LEU A 572 31.29 -9.93 -11.83
N SER A 573 31.92 -11.10 -11.91
CA SER A 573 31.44 -12.32 -11.25
C SER A 573 31.41 -12.15 -9.72
N ILE A 574 32.44 -11.53 -9.14
CA ILE A 574 32.52 -11.23 -7.70
C ILE A 574 31.42 -10.24 -7.29
N GLU A 575 31.19 -9.20 -8.10
CA GLU A 575 30.15 -8.20 -7.84
C GLU A 575 28.74 -8.83 -7.91
N ILE A 576 28.47 -9.63 -8.96
CA ILE A 576 27.21 -10.37 -9.10
C ILE A 576 27.00 -11.32 -7.92
N ASN A 577 28.03 -12.02 -7.45
CA ASN A 577 27.92 -12.89 -6.28
C ASN A 577 27.48 -12.11 -5.03
N THR A 578 28.09 -10.95 -4.80
CA THR A 578 27.77 -10.08 -3.66
C THR A 578 26.31 -9.59 -3.73
N ILE A 579 25.90 -9.08 -4.90
CA ILE A 579 24.51 -8.66 -5.14
C ILE A 579 23.54 -9.82 -4.94
N SER A 580 23.91 -11.01 -5.41
CA SER A 580 23.10 -12.21 -5.25
C SER A 580 22.89 -12.54 -3.77
N GLU A 581 23.94 -12.49 -2.95
CA GLU A 581 23.86 -12.74 -1.52
C GLU A 581 23.00 -11.70 -0.79
N ASP A 582 23.12 -10.42 -1.13
CA ASP A 582 22.28 -9.35 -0.58
C ASP A 582 20.80 -9.54 -0.94
N VAL A 583 20.48 -9.89 -2.20
CA VAL A 583 19.11 -10.19 -2.63
C VAL A 583 18.57 -11.44 -1.93
N LEU A 584 19.41 -12.46 -1.71
CA LEU A 584 19.03 -13.69 -1.02
C LEU A 584 18.63 -13.40 0.44
N ASP A 585 19.46 -12.64 1.14
CA ASP A 585 19.23 -12.22 2.53
C ASP A 585 17.99 -11.33 2.64
N GLY A 586 17.87 -10.33 1.76
CA GLY A 586 16.71 -9.44 1.71
C GLY A 586 15.40 -10.17 1.41
N ALA A 587 15.40 -11.09 0.44
CA ALA A 587 14.25 -11.93 0.12
C ALA A 587 13.86 -12.86 1.28
N SER A 588 14.85 -13.43 1.97
CA SER A 588 14.61 -14.32 3.12
C SER A 588 13.99 -13.55 4.29
N LYS A 589 14.56 -12.38 4.65
CA LYS A 589 14.02 -11.49 5.69
C LYS A 589 12.63 -10.99 5.35
N LEU A 590 12.39 -10.61 4.09
CA LEU A 590 11.07 -10.17 3.63
C LEU A 590 10.05 -11.31 3.70
N SER A 591 10.42 -12.51 3.26
CA SER A 591 9.55 -13.69 3.35
C SER A 591 9.21 -14.04 4.80
N GLU A 592 10.19 -14.02 5.70
CA GLU A 592 9.99 -14.24 7.14
C GLU A 592 9.04 -13.18 7.74
N LYS A 593 9.29 -11.89 7.44
CA LYS A 593 8.48 -10.79 7.95
C LYS A 593 7.06 -10.79 7.40
N LEU A 594 6.86 -11.16 6.13
CA LEU A 594 5.54 -11.24 5.52
C LEU A 594 4.80 -12.53 5.95
N GLY A 595 5.53 -13.58 6.28
CA GLY A 595 5.00 -14.82 6.82
C GLY A 595 4.22 -14.63 8.13
N SER A 596 4.53 -13.58 8.91
CA SER A 596 3.79 -13.26 10.14
C SER A 596 2.41 -12.66 9.92
N PHE A 597 2.04 -12.29 8.69
CA PHE A 597 0.73 -11.71 8.33
C PHE A 597 -0.26 -12.76 7.79
N LYS A 598 0.17 -14.02 7.63
CA LYS A 598 -0.67 -15.16 7.22
C LYS A 598 -1.53 -15.70 8.36
#